data_AF-A0A244CWK5-F1
#
_entry.id   AF-A0A244CWK5-F1
#
_cell.length_a   1.000
_cell.length_b   1.000
_cell.length_c   1.000
_cell.angle_alpha   90.00
_cell.angle_beta   90.00
_cell.angle_gamma   90.00
#
_symmetry.space_group_name_H-M   'P 1'
#
loop_
_entity.id
_entity.type
_entity.pdbx_description
1 polymer ?
#
loop_
_entity_poly.entity_id
_entity_poly.type
_entity_poly.pdbx_seq_one_letter_code
_entity_poly.pdbx_strand_id
1 'polypeptide(L)'
;MNLLTTYVSVCFSGLTKLQALTLHKELADVDYFPQSDCHAPSTKQNPAPIYTAILPLRSEVIDDVMSFYIKQQLTIEQCRIQISIPTQVSGTKPVFTVPPIVNHMLTHLNCGLVVMVE
;
A
#
# COMPACT_ATOMS: atom_id res chain seq x y z
N MET A 1 -17.52 18.58 -14.44
CA MET A 1 -16.38 18.25 -13.55
C MET A 1 -15.65 17.09 -14.18
N ASN A 2 -14.39 17.27 -14.59
CA ASN A 2 -13.57 16.16 -15.07
C ASN A 2 -13.19 15.30 -13.86
N LEU A 3 -13.81 14.13 -13.74
CA LEU A 3 -13.42 13.14 -12.75
C LEU A 3 -12.10 12.53 -13.24
N LEU A 4 -11.01 12.87 -12.58
CA LEU A 4 -9.73 12.20 -12.80
C LEU A 4 -9.86 10.77 -12.28
N THR A 5 -9.54 9.80 -13.13
CA THR A 5 -9.40 8.41 -12.70
C THR A 5 -8.18 8.32 -11.79
N THR A 6 -8.42 8.25 -10.49
CA THR A 6 -7.37 8.00 -9.50
C THR A 6 -7.24 6.50 -9.29
N TYR A 7 -6.01 6.03 -9.18
CA TYR A 7 -5.72 4.63 -8.85
C TYR A 7 -5.38 4.56 -7.37
N VAL A 8 -6.02 3.64 -6.66
CA VAL A 8 -5.77 3.44 -5.23
C VAL A 8 -5.17 2.06 -5.03
N SER A 9 -4.07 2.00 -4.29
CA SER A 9 -3.43 0.75 -3.89
C SER A 9 -3.12 0.75 -2.40
N VAL A 10 -3.01 -0.44 -1.82
CA VAL A 10 -2.37 -0.63 -0.52
C VAL A 10 -0.97 -1.18 -0.75
N CYS A 11 -0.03 -0.68 0.03
CA CYS A 11 1.31 -1.23 0.10
C CYS A 11 1.61 -1.67 1.54
N PHE A 12 2.15 -2.87 1.67
CA PHE A 12 2.75 -3.36 2.89
C PHE A 12 4.27 -3.45 2.73
N SER A 13 5.04 -2.87 3.64
CA SER A 13 6.50 -2.82 3.59
C SER A 13 7.13 -3.54 4.79
N GLY A 14 8.40 -3.90 4.67
CA GLY A 14 9.13 -4.57 5.75
C GLY A 14 8.54 -5.95 6.11
N LEU A 15 7.90 -6.63 5.15
CA LEU A 15 7.35 -7.96 5.36
C LEU A 15 8.48 -9.00 5.41
N THR A 16 8.33 -9.99 6.28
CA THR A 16 9.13 -11.21 6.21
C THR A 16 8.73 -12.04 4.99
N LYS A 17 9.61 -12.95 4.54
CA LYS A 17 9.30 -13.88 3.45
C LYS A 17 8.00 -14.65 3.69
N LEU A 18 7.75 -15.09 4.92
CA LEU A 18 6.54 -15.83 5.27
C LEU A 18 5.29 -14.94 5.17
N GLN A 19 5.35 -13.71 5.70
CA GLN A 19 4.23 -12.76 5.60
C GLN A 19 3.90 -12.42 4.14
N ALA A 20 4.90 -12.17 3.29
CA ALA A 20 4.70 -11.89 1.88
C ALA A 20 4.06 -13.08 1.13
N LEU A 21 4.52 -14.30 1.43
CA LEU A 21 3.93 -15.53 0.87
C LEU A 21 2.48 -15.75 1.36
N THR A 22 2.20 -15.48 2.63
CA THR A 22 0.85 -15.57 3.18
C THR A 22 -0.08 -14.58 2.49
N LEU A 23 0.34 -13.32 2.36
CA LEU A 23 -0.44 -12.28 1.69
C LEU A 23 -0.79 -12.67 0.25
N HIS A 24 0.19 -13.14 -0.52
CA HIS A 24 0.00 -13.57 -1.90
C HIS A 24 -0.93 -14.79 -2.04
N LYS A 25 -1.06 -15.60 -0.99
CA LYS A 25 -2.00 -16.73 -0.96
C LYS A 25 -3.40 -16.34 -0.50
N GLU A 26 -3.51 -15.39 0.42
CA GLU A 26 -4.78 -14.96 1.03
C GLU A 26 -5.51 -13.93 0.16
N LEU A 27 -4.78 -13.08 -0.56
CA LEU A 27 -5.35 -12.03 -1.40
C LEU A 27 -4.99 -12.21 -2.87
N ALA A 28 -6.00 -12.06 -3.73
CA ALA A 28 -5.81 -12.02 -5.18
C ALA A 28 -5.12 -10.72 -5.62
N ASP A 29 -4.44 -10.77 -6.77
CA ASP A 29 -3.80 -9.61 -7.42
C ASP A 29 -2.78 -8.85 -6.54
N VAL A 30 -2.09 -9.59 -5.67
CA VAL A 30 -0.97 -9.07 -4.89
C VAL A 30 0.34 -9.33 -5.63
N ASP A 31 1.02 -8.24 -5.99
CA ASP A 31 2.42 -8.29 -6.35
C ASP A 31 3.28 -8.11 -5.10
N TYR A 32 4.34 -8.90 -4.97
CA TYR A 32 5.34 -8.67 -3.93
C TYR A 32 6.75 -8.83 -4.49
N PHE A 33 7.66 -7.99 -4.00
CA PHE A 33 9.04 -7.96 -4.45
C PHE A 33 9.97 -7.76 -3.25
N PRO A 34 11.18 -8.34 -3.28
CA PRO A 34 12.20 -8.05 -2.28
C PRO A 34 12.50 -6.55 -2.33
N GLN A 35 12.50 -5.91 -1.16
CA GLN A 35 12.92 -4.52 -1.04
C GLN A 35 14.45 -4.52 -1.17
N SER A 36 14.97 -3.87 -2.22
CA SER A 36 16.40 -3.61 -2.34
C SER A 36 16.82 -2.68 -1.20
N ASP A 37 17.92 -3.01 -0.53
CA ASP A 37 18.43 -2.35 0.68
C ASP A 37 18.76 -0.87 0.46
N CYS A 38 17.74 0.00 0.51
CA CYS A 38 17.92 1.44 0.63
C CYS A 38 17.75 1.80 2.10
N HIS A 39 18.85 1.94 2.84
CA HIS A 39 18.94 2.47 4.23
C HIS A 39 18.77 1.53 5.43
N ALA A 40 19.27 0.30 5.39
CA ALA A 40 19.60 -0.38 6.65
C ALA A 40 21.02 0.02 7.10
N PRO A 41 21.21 0.73 8.24
CA PRO A 41 22.54 0.88 8.81
C PRO A 41 23.09 -0.50 9.14
N SER A 42 24.14 -0.87 8.41
CA SER A 42 24.81 -2.17 8.42
C SER A 42 25.41 -2.50 9.80
N THR A 43 24.58 -3.03 10.71
CA THR A 43 25.05 -3.52 12.02
C THR A 43 24.81 -5.01 12.23
N LYS A 44 24.21 -5.72 11.26
CA LYS A 44 24.08 -7.18 11.27
C LYS A 44 24.66 -7.77 9.98
N GLN A 45 25.63 -8.67 10.12
CA GLN A 45 26.09 -9.54 9.02
C GLN A 45 24.87 -10.33 8.51
N ASN A 46 24.46 -10.08 7.27
CA ASN A 46 23.27 -10.63 6.60
C ASN A 46 21.93 -10.38 7.32
N PRO A 47 21.29 -9.20 7.12
CA PRO A 47 19.87 -9.10 7.40
C PRO A 47 19.09 -10.08 6.51
N ALA A 48 18.05 -10.71 7.08
CA ALA A 48 17.11 -11.49 6.29
C ALA A 48 16.43 -10.57 5.26
N PRO A 49 16.12 -11.08 4.04
CA PRO A 49 15.47 -10.25 3.03
C PRO A 49 14.10 -9.78 3.51
N ILE A 50 13.84 -8.49 3.31
CA ILE A 50 12.55 -7.85 3.55
C ILE A 50 11.80 -7.66 2.24
N TYR A 51 10.48 -7.69 2.30
CA TYR A 51 9.61 -7.65 1.12
C TYR A 51 8.64 -6.48 1.21
N THR A 52 8.30 -5.95 0.05
CA THR A 52 7.19 -5.03 -0.15
C THR A 52 6.13 -5.73 -0.99
N ALA A 53 4.87 -5.58 -0.60
CA ALA A 53 3.73 -6.03 -1.36
C ALA A 53 2.83 -4.85 -1.73
N ILE A 54 2.27 -4.90 -2.93
CA ILE A 54 1.35 -3.90 -3.46
C ILE A 54 0.14 -4.63 -4.03
N LEU A 55 -1.04 -4.08 -3.77
CA LEU A 55 -2.27 -4.54 -4.40
C LEU A 55 -3.23 -3.38 -4.69
N PRO A 56 -4.01 -3.45 -5.78
CA PRO A 56 -5.09 -2.51 -6.03
C PRO A 56 -6.13 -2.56 -4.91
N LEU A 57 -6.53 -1.41 -4.39
CA LEU A 57 -7.56 -1.34 -3.38
C LEU A 57 -8.94 -1.39 -4.05
N ARG A 58 -9.68 -2.47 -3.81
CA ARG A 58 -11.04 -2.68 -4.31
C ARG A 58 -11.96 -3.07 -3.16
N SER A 59 -13.26 -2.87 -3.32
CA SER A 59 -14.23 -3.13 -2.27
C SER A 59 -14.25 -4.59 -1.81
N GLU A 60 -13.95 -5.52 -2.72
CA GLU A 60 -14.03 -6.96 -2.46
C GLU A 60 -12.87 -7.46 -1.57
N VAL A 61 -11.76 -6.74 -1.51
CA VAL A 61 -10.54 -7.18 -0.80
C VAL A 61 -10.30 -6.43 0.52
N ILE A 62 -11.14 -5.45 0.87
CA ILE A 62 -10.94 -4.62 2.07
C ILE A 62 -10.88 -5.48 3.33
N ASP A 63 -11.85 -6.38 3.51
CA ASP A 63 -11.94 -7.21 4.72
C ASP A 63 -10.72 -8.12 4.87
N ASP A 64 -10.22 -8.67 3.75
CA ASP A 64 -9.03 -9.51 3.73
C ASP A 64 -7.77 -8.69 4.03
N VAL A 65 -7.64 -7.49 3.47
CA VAL A 65 -6.54 -6.55 3.76
C VAL A 65 -6.52 -6.19 5.25
N MET A 66 -7.68 -5.87 5.81
CA MET A 66 -7.83 -5.53 7.23
C MET A 66 -7.48 -6.72 8.11
N SER A 67 -8.01 -7.89 7.79
CA SER A 67 -7.72 -9.16 8.46
C SER A 67 -6.22 -9.46 8.44
N PHE A 68 -5.55 -9.30 7.29
CA PHE A 68 -4.13 -9.53 7.17
C PHE A 68 -3.32 -8.57 8.05
N TYR A 69 -3.59 -7.26 7.97
CA TYR A 69 -2.88 -6.25 8.77
C TYR A 69 -2.97 -6.56 10.27
N ILE A 70 -4.16 -6.91 10.75
CA ILE A 70 -4.41 -7.24 12.16
C ILE A 70 -3.71 -8.55 12.55
N LYS A 71 -3.92 -9.63 11.78
CA LYS A 71 -3.35 -10.96 12.07
C LYS A 71 -1.82 -10.96 12.06
N GLN A 72 -1.22 -10.22 11.14
CA GLN A 72 0.23 -10.13 11.00
C GLN A 72 0.85 -9.07 11.91
N GLN A 73 0.03 -8.35 12.71
CA GLN A 73 0.46 -7.31 13.66
C GLN A 73 1.36 -6.26 13.01
N LEU A 74 0.97 -5.80 11.82
CA LEU A 74 1.74 -4.79 11.10
C LEU A 74 1.64 -3.43 11.80
N THR A 75 2.72 -2.67 11.77
CA THR A 75 2.73 -1.31 12.29
C THR A 75 2.23 -0.31 11.25
N ILE A 76 1.90 0.91 11.69
CA ILE A 76 1.53 2.02 10.82
C ILE A 76 2.60 2.33 9.76
N GLU A 77 3.88 2.16 10.09
CA GLU A 77 5.01 2.41 9.19
C GLU A 77 5.13 1.33 8.10
N GLN A 78 4.57 0.14 8.37
CA GLN A 78 4.58 -0.99 7.46
C GLN A 78 3.35 -1.02 6.54
N CYS A 79 2.44 -0.05 6.63
CA CYS A 79 1.23 0.02 5.82
C CYS A 79 1.01 1.42 5.27
N ARG A 80 0.81 1.52 3.96
CA ARG A 80 0.39 2.76 3.32
C ARG A 80 -0.71 2.54 2.29
N ILE A 81 -1.65 3.46 2.25
CA ILE A 81 -2.60 3.63 1.15
C ILE A 81 -1.99 4.64 0.19
N GLN A 82 -1.84 4.25 -1.07
CA GLN A 82 -1.27 5.08 -2.12
C GLN A 82 -2.37 5.48 -3.09
N ILE A 83 -2.50 6.80 -3.34
CA ILE A 83 -3.39 7.36 -4.37
C ILE A 83 -2.49 7.90 -5.49
N SER A 84 -2.49 7.23 -6.64
CA SER A 84 -1.80 7.70 -7.86
C SER A 84 -2.77 8.55 -8.69
N ILE A 85 -2.36 9.78 -8.97
CA ILE A 85 -3.10 10.77 -9.75
C ILE A 85 -2.32 11.02 -11.05
N PRO A 86 -2.91 10.76 -12.23
CA PRO A 86 -2.27 11.08 -13.49
C PRO A 86 -2.08 12.60 -13.63
N THR A 87 -0.89 13.04 -14.02
CA THR A 87 -0.58 14.43 -14.36
C THR A 87 -1.45 14.82 -15.55
N GLN A 88 -2.34 15.78 -15.31
CA GLN A 88 -3.02 16.46 -16.39
C GLN A 88 -2.10 17.56 -16.95
N VAL A 89 -1.90 17.54 -18.26
CA VAL A 89 -1.19 18.58 -19.01
C VAL A 89 -2.10 19.81 -19.15
N SER A 90 -2.36 20.58 -18.09
CA SER A 90 -2.77 21.99 -18.21
C SER A 90 -2.99 22.72 -16.89
N GLY A 91 -2.13 23.73 -16.64
CA GLY A 91 -2.37 25.07 -16.09
C GLY A 91 -3.21 25.32 -14.82
N THR A 92 -3.97 24.34 -14.33
CA THR A 92 -4.88 24.46 -13.20
C THR A 92 -4.52 23.42 -12.16
N LYS A 93 -4.53 23.81 -10.88
CA LYS A 93 -4.28 22.89 -9.76
C LYS A 93 -5.38 21.82 -9.78
N PRO A 94 -5.07 20.53 -10.00
CA PRO A 94 -6.10 19.50 -10.04
C PRO A 94 -6.71 19.37 -8.64
N VAL A 95 -8.04 19.55 -8.56
CA VAL A 95 -8.81 19.20 -7.37
C VAL A 95 -9.29 17.76 -7.57
N PHE A 96 -8.99 16.90 -6.62
CA PHE A 96 -9.46 15.52 -6.61
C PHE A 96 -10.23 15.24 -5.34
N THR A 97 -11.24 14.38 -5.46
CA THR A 97 -11.96 13.84 -4.31
C THR A 97 -11.33 12.50 -3.95
N VAL A 98 -10.97 12.33 -2.68
CA VAL A 98 -10.49 11.04 -2.16
C VAL A 98 -11.60 10.00 -2.33
N PRO A 99 -11.32 8.85 -2.97
CA PRO A 99 -12.32 7.80 -3.14
C PRO A 99 -12.87 7.33 -1.77
N PRO A 100 -14.20 7.13 -1.62
CA PRO A 100 -14.81 6.75 -0.34
C PRO A 100 -14.20 5.50 0.31
N ILE A 101 -13.70 4.58 -0.51
CA ILE A 101 -12.99 3.36 -0.06
C ILE A 101 -11.75 3.65 0.79
N VAL A 102 -11.03 4.75 0.51
CA VAL A 102 -9.88 5.19 1.31
C VAL A 102 -10.34 5.63 2.69
N ASN A 103 -11.43 6.41 2.77
CA ASN A 103 -11.98 6.86 4.05
C ASN A 103 -12.49 5.68 4.90
N HIS A 104 -13.14 4.71 4.26
CA HIS A 104 -13.56 3.48 4.91
C HIS A 104 -12.37 2.74 5.51
N MET A 105 -11.31 2.53 4.72
CA MET A 105 -10.08 1.88 5.19
C MET A 105 -9.42 2.62 6.34
N LEU A 106 -9.24 3.95 6.24
CA LEU A 106 -8.61 4.75 7.30
C LEU A 106 -9.42 4.78 8.61
N THR A 107 -10.71 4.42 8.57
CA THR A 107 -11.54 4.26 9.78
C THR A 107 -11.17 2.99 10.55
N HIS A 108 -10.65 1.97 9.87
CA HIS A 108 -10.40 0.63 10.42
C HIS A 108 -8.92 0.26 10.47
N LEU A 109 -8.09 0.89 9.65
CA LEU A 109 -6.67 0.64 9.52
C LEU A 109 -5.85 1.88 9.82
N ASN A 110 -4.93 1.74 10.75
CA ASN A 110 -3.96 2.77 11.06
C ASN A 110 -2.78 2.65 10.08
N CYS A 111 -2.94 3.20 8.88
CA CYS A 111 -1.96 3.19 7.79
C CYS A 111 -1.62 4.61 7.35
N GLY A 112 -0.41 4.82 6.83
CA GLY A 112 -0.05 6.07 6.18
C GLY A 112 -0.86 6.32 4.91
N LEU A 113 -1.09 7.58 4.56
CA LEU A 113 -1.70 7.97 3.28
C LEU A 113 -0.65 8.71 2.44
N VAL A 114 -0.42 8.23 1.22
CA VAL A 114 0.53 8.83 0.27
C VAL A 114 -0.23 9.19 -1.00
N VAL A 115 -0.09 10.45 -1.43
CA VAL A 115 -0.62 10.91 -2.71
C VAL A 115 0.55 11.12 -3.65
N MET A 116 0.54 10.42 -4.78
CA MET A 116 1.54 10.56 -5.83
C MET A 116 0.89 11.19 -7.06
N VAL A 117 1.60 12.15 -7.63
CA VAL A 117 1.22 12.80 -8.88
C VAL A 117 2.21 12.29 -9.92
N GLU A 118 1.72 11.49 -10.87
CA GLU A 118 2.51 10.79 -11.88
C GLU A 118 2.44 11.47 -13.22
#